data_AF-A0A3S0YS73-F1
#
_entry.id   AF-A0A3S0YS73-F1
#
_cell.length_a   1.000
_cell.length_b   1.000
_cell.length_c   1.000
_cell.angle_alpha   90.00
_cell.angle_beta   90.00
_cell.angle_gamma   90.00
#
_symmetry.space_group_name_H-M   'P 1'
#
loop_
_entity.id
_entity.type
_entity.pdbx_description
1 polymer ?
#
loop_
_entity_poly.entity_id
_entity_poly.type
_entity_poly.pdbx_seq_one_letter_code
_entity_poly.pdbx_strand_id
1 'polypeptide(L)' 'MWEYLSARLLVLVVICFATLLVVISPMIGRYSKASAKFSLVMGGLVFVLLFYFLFSNPVIREQILRYGFK' A
#
# COMPACT_ATOMS: atom_id res chain seq x y z
N MET A 1 -22.87 0.56 7.05
CA MET A 1 -22.63 1.21 5.73
C MET A 1 -21.48 2.24 5.82
N TRP A 2 -21.45 3.08 6.86
CA TRP A 2 -20.31 3.97 7.15
C TRP A 2 -18.99 3.24 7.43
N GLU A 3 -19.01 2.13 8.17
CA GLU A 3 -17.78 1.36 8.48
C GLU A 3 -17.04 0.87 7.23
N TYR A 4 -17.78 0.49 6.18
CA TYR A 4 -17.21 0.11 4.89
C TYR A 4 -16.58 1.29 4.15
N LEU A 5 -17.16 2.49 4.29
CA LEU A 5 -16.62 3.71 3.71
C LEU A 5 -15.33 4.13 4.44
N SER A 6 -15.36 4.09 5.78
CA SER A 6 -14.20 4.38 6.64
C SER A 6 -13.04 3.43 6.36
N ALA A 7 -13.32 2.12 6.24
CA ALA A 7 -12.30 1.12 5.91
C ALA A 7 -11.67 1.36 4.54
N ARG A 8 -12.47 1.69 3.51
CA ARG A 8 -11.96 2.00 2.16
C ARG A 8 -11.10 3.27 2.14
N LEU A 9 -11.54 4.32 2.83
CA LEU A 9 -10.76 5.56 2.98
C LEU A 9 -9.42 5.30 3.68
N LEU A 10 -9.42 4.50 4.74
CA LEU A 10 -8.21 4.16 5.47
C LEU A 10 -7.22 3.38 4.59
N VAL A 11 -7.71 2.42 3.80
CA VAL A 11 -6.89 1.69 2.81
C VAL A 11 -6.26 2.65 1.79
N LEU A 12 -7.04 3.60 1.26
CA LEU A 12 -6.57 4.63 0.32
C LEU A 12 -5.48 5.51 0.93
N VAL A 13 -5.66 5.94 2.18
CA VAL A 13 -4.67 6.73 2.92
C VAL A 13 -3.39 5.93 3.12
N VAL A 14 -3.49 4.64 3.50
CA VAL A 14 -2.34 3.75 3.68
C VAL A 14 -1.58 3.56 2.36
N ILE A 15 -2.28 3.42 1.23
CA ILE A 15 -1.66 3.35 -0.11
C ILE A 15 -0.90 4.65 -0.43
N CYS A 16 -1.51 5.82 -0.17
CA CYS A 16 -0.86 7.11 -0.36
C CYS A 16 0.42 7.22 0.46
N PHE A 17 0.38 6.86 1.75
CA PHE A 17 1.55 6.89 2.62
C PHE A 17 2.64 5.91 2.19
N ALA A 18 2.27 4.67 1.83
CA ALA A 18 3.21 3.68 1.33
C ALA A 18 3.93 4.15 0.06
N THR A 19 3.16 4.73 -0.88
CA THR A 19 3.70 5.29 -2.12
C THR A 19 4.64 6.47 -1.83
N LEU A 20 4.25 7.37 -0.91
CA LEU A 20 5.12 8.46 -0.46
C LEU A 20 6.44 7.92 0.11
N LEU A 21 6.40 6.91 0.99
CA LEU A 21 7.60 6.31 1.59
C LEU A 21 8.58 5.76 0.55
N VAL A 22 8.06 5.17 -0.52
CA VAL A 22 8.87 4.65 -1.64
C VAL A 22 9.44 5.81 -2.47
N VAL A 23 8.61 6.80 -2.82
CA VAL A 23 9.02 7.95 -3.66
C VAL A 23 10.03 8.86 -2.95
N ILE A 24 9.93 9.02 -1.64
CA ILE A 24 10.82 9.88 -0.84
C ILE A 24 12.15 9.17 -0.52
N SER A 25 12.21 7.83 -0.62
CA SER A 25 13.44 7.05 -0.39
C SER A 25 14.69 7.59 -1.11
N PRO A 26 14.68 7.90 -2.42
CA PRO A 26 15.84 8.48 -3.10
C PRO A 26 16.24 9.88 -2.56
N MET A 27 15.29 10.69 -2.07
CA MET A 27 15.61 11.97 -1.43
C MET A 27 16.30 11.75 -0.07
N ILE A 28 15.83 10.80 0.73
CA ILE A 28 16.45 10.43 2.03
C ILE A 28 17.85 9.85 1.81
N GLY A 29 18.06 9.13 0.71
CA GLY A 29 19.35 8.52 0.35
C GLY A 29 20.50 9.50 0.18
N ARG A 30 20.18 10.79 -0.04
CA ARG A 30 21.18 11.87 -0.06
C ARG A 30 21.74 12.22 1.32
N TYR A 31 20.98 11.95 2.39
CA TYR A 31 21.39 12.21 3.77
C TYR A 31 21.92 10.95 4.46
N SER A 32 21.22 9.82 4.31
CA SER A 32 21.61 8.56 4.93
C SER A 32 21.18 7.37 4.10
N LYS A 33 22.16 6.60 3.62
CA LYS A 33 21.94 5.38 2.83
C LYS A 33 21.18 4.30 3.61
N ALA A 34 21.37 4.24 4.93
CA ALA A 34 20.68 3.29 5.81
C ALA A 34 19.18 3.63 5.92
N SER A 35 18.86 4.90 6.15
CA SER A 35 17.47 5.37 6.26
C SER A 35 16.70 5.24 4.94
N ALA A 36 17.36 5.43 3.80
CA ALA A 36 16.74 5.23 2.48
C ALA A 36 16.34 3.78 2.22
N LYS A 37 17.22 2.83 2.56
CA LYS A 37 16.91 1.39 2.49
C LYS A 37 15.78 1.03 3.42
N PHE A 38 15.77 1.56 4.64
CA PHE A 38 14.68 1.34 5.60
C PHE A 38 13.34 1.85 5.07
N SER A 39 13.30 3.04 4.46
CA SER A 39 12.08 3.60 3.85
C SER A 39 11.56 2.75 2.69
N LEU A 40 12.45 2.21 1.86
CA LEU A 40 12.09 1.31 0.76
C LEU A 40 11.54 -0.03 1.29
N VAL A 41 12.21 -0.63 2.27
CA VAL A 41 11.77 -1.91 2.88
C VAL A 41 10.42 -1.73 3.56
N MET A 42 10.24 -0.66 4.34
CA MET A 42 8.95 -0.37 5.00
C MET A 42 7.84 -0.10 3.99
N GLY A 43 8.09 0.71 2.96
CA GLY A 43 7.11 0.96 1.89
C GLY A 43 6.71 -0.34 1.19
N GLY A 44 7.68 -1.19 0.84
CA GLY A 44 7.44 -2.49 0.24
C GLY A 44 6.64 -3.44 1.14
N LEU A 45 6.95 -3.48 2.44
CA LEU A 45 6.24 -4.31 3.42
C LEU A 45 4.77 -3.88 3.55
N VAL A 46 4.49 -2.58 3.55
CA VAL A 46 3.12 -2.04 3.53
C VAL A 46 2.39 -2.44 2.25
N PHE A 47 3.05 -2.43 1.09
CA PHE A 47 2.47 -2.94 -0.16
C PHE A 47 2.13 -4.44 -0.06
N VAL A 48 3.01 -5.26 0.50
CA VAL A 48 2.74 -6.70 0.69
C VAL A 48 1.53 -6.92 1.62
N LEU A 49 1.45 -6.19 2.73
CA LEU A 49 0.29 -6.22 3.64
C LEU A 49 -1.01 -5.79 2.95
N LEU A 50 -0.95 -4.75 2.11
CA LEU A 50 -2.10 -4.30 1.32
C LEU A 50 -2.56 -5.38 0.33
N PHE A 51 -1.63 -6.01 -0.39
CA PHE A 51 -1.96 -7.11 -1.28
C PHE A 51 -2.57 -8.28 -0.51
N TYR A 52 -1.99 -8.66 0.62
CA TYR A 52 -2.55 -9.70 1.48
C TYR A 52 -3.98 -9.35 1.91
N PHE A 53 -4.23 -8.11 2.31
CA PHE A 53 -5.56 -7.65 2.70
C PHE A 53 -6.56 -7.65 1.53
N LEU A 54 -6.14 -7.22 0.33
CA LEU A 54 -6.93 -7.27 -0.89
C LEU A 54 -7.34 -8.71 -1.25
N PHE A 55 -6.40 -9.66 -1.17
CA PHE A 55 -6.63 -11.06 -1.52
C PHE A 55 -7.38 -11.84 -0.43
N SER A 56 -7.20 -11.46 0.84
CA SER A 56 -7.92 -12.06 1.98
C SER A 56 -9.40 -11.67 2.03
N ASN A 57 -9.81 -10.61 1.32
CA ASN A 57 -11.19 -10.17 1.28
C ASN A 57 -11.90 -10.75 0.03
N PRO A 58 -12.79 -11.75 0.18
CA PRO A 58 -13.34 -12.49 -0.96
C PRO A 58 -14.12 -11.58 -1.93
N VAL A 59 -14.78 -10.55 -1.41
CA VAL A 59 -15.54 -9.57 -2.21
C VAL A 59 -14.64 -8.75 -3.12
N ILE A 60 -13.49 -8.29 -2.62
CA ILE A 60 -12.54 -7.48 -3.39
C ILE A 60 -11.79 -8.35 -4.38
N ARG A 61 -11.40 -9.56 -3.97
CA ARG A 61 -10.76 -10.55 -4.84
C ARG A 61 -11.65 -10.91 -6.04
N GLU A 62 -12.94 -11.15 -5.82
CA GLU A 62 -13.89 -11.38 -6.91
C GLU A 62 -14.00 -10.17 -7.82
N GLN A 63 -14.09 -8.94 -7.29
CA GLN A 63 -14.15 -7.73 -8.11
C GLN A 63 -12.89 -7.55 -8.98
N ILE A 64 -11.70 -7.80 -8.44
CA ILE A 64 -10.45 -7.70 -9.19
C ILE A 64 -10.36 -8.78 -10.27
N LEU A 65 -10.74 -10.02 -9.97
CA LEU A 65 -10.74 -11.10 -10.96
C LEU A 65 -11.78 -10.89 -12.06
N ARG A 66 -12.95 -10.33 -11.74
CA ARG A 66 -14.03 -10.11 -12.71
C ARG A 66 -13.86 -8.86 -13.57
N TYR A 67 -13.31 -7.77 -13.01
CA TYR A 67 -13.19 -6.47 -13.70
C TYR A 67 -11.76 -6.09 -14.06
N GLY A 68 -10.74 -6.66 -13.42
CA GLY A 68 -9.33 -6.35 -13.67
C GLY A 68 -8.64 -7.23 -14.72
N PHE A 69 -9.23 -8.39 -15.06
CA PHE A 69 -8.69 -9.35 -16.04
C PHE A 69 -9.56 -9.46 -17.31
N LYS A 70 -10.26 -8.39 -17.69
CA LYS A 70 -11.04 -8.35 -18.92
C LYS A 70 -10.30 -7.61 -20.02
#